data_AF-K1Z4S0-F1
#
_entry.id   AF-K1Z4S0-F1
#
_cell.length_a   1.000
_cell.length_b   1.000
_cell.length_c   1.000
_cell.angle_alpha   90.00
_cell.angle_beta   90.00
_cell.angle_gamma   90.00
#
_symmetry.space_group_name_H-M   'P 1'
#
loop_
_entity.id
_entity.type
_entity.pdbx_description
1 polymer ?
#
loop_
_entity_poly.entity_id
_entity_poly.type
_entity_poly.pdbx_seq_one_letter_code
_entity_poly.pdbx_strand_id
1 'polypeptide(L)' 'YPEIKKIAVIAGVWVRAYYEKLGYELEGEYMVKKDFWF' A
#
# COMPACT_ATOMS: atom_id res chain seq x y z
N TYR A 1 -15.43 13.08 9.71
CA TYR A 1 -14.02 12.75 9.43
C TYR A 1 -13.87 12.52 7.94
N PRO A 2 -12.76 12.91 7.30
CA PRO A 2 -12.56 12.65 5.87
C PRO A 2 -12.40 11.14 5.62
N GLU A 3 -12.92 10.67 4.49
CA GLU A 3 -12.72 9.29 4.01
C GLU A 3 -11.31 9.11 3.45
N ILE A 4 -10.57 8.12 3.95
CA ILE A 4 -9.23 7.79 3.45
C ILE A 4 -9.36 6.77 2.33
N LYS A 5 -9.12 7.19 1.09
CA LYS A 5 -9.29 6.35 -0.11
C LYS A 5 -8.07 5.48 -0.44
N LYS A 6 -6.89 5.83 0.08
CA LYS A 6 -5.61 5.20 -0.27
C LYS A 6 -4.60 5.34 0.85
N ILE A 7 -3.82 4.29 1.07
CA ILE A 7 -2.65 4.29 1.97
C ILE A 7 -1.41 4.01 1.13
N ALA A 8 -0.37 4.83 1.29
CA ALA A 8 0.91 4.68 0.62
C ALA A 8 2.02 4.56 1.67
N VAL A 9 2.88 3.55 1.54
CA VAL A 9 3.95 3.24 2.48
C VAL A 9 5.29 3.29 1.76
N ILE A 10 6.25 4.02 2.33
CA ILE A 10 7.65 3.96 1.90
C ILE A 10 8.24 2.68 2.49
N ALA A 11 8.65 1.75 1.64
CA ALA A 11 9.23 0.48 2.05
C ALA A 11 10.52 0.20 1.28
N GLY A 12 11.55 -0.23 2.01
CA GLY A 12 12.77 -0.77 1.42
C GLY A 12 12.47 -2.02 0.60
N VAL A 13 13.28 -2.28 -0.44
CA VAL A 13 13.03 -3.33 -1.45
C VAL A 13 12.70 -4.69 -0.83
N TRP A 14 13.43 -5.10 0.21
CA TRP A 14 13.24 -6.40 0.88
C TRP A 14 11.93 -6.50 1.69
N VAL A 15 11.37 -5.36 2.13
CA VAL A 15 10.13 -5.31 2.92
C VAL A 15 8.89 -5.24 2.01
N ARG A 16 9.07 -4.97 0.71
CA ARG A 16 7.95 -4.91 -0.25
C ARG A 16 7.18 -6.23 -0.33
N ALA A 17 7.89 -7.36 -0.32
CA ALA A 17 7.29 -8.70 -0.30
C ALA A 17 6.37 -8.96 0.91
N TYR A 18 6.61 -8.29 2.04
CA TYR A 18 5.71 -8.33 3.19
C TYR A 18 4.40 -7.57 2.89
N TYR A 19 4.51 -6.37 2.33
CA TYR A 19 3.35 -5.55 1.97
C TYR A 19 2.54 -6.15 0.81
N GLU A 20 3.18 -6.81 -0.15
CA GLU A 20 2.52 -7.56 -1.22
C GLU A 20 1.58 -8.65 -0.66
N LYS A 21 2.04 -9.39 0.36
CA LYS A 21 1.19 -10.38 1.06
C LYS A 21 0.01 -9.76 1.79
N LEU A 22 0.08 -8.48 2.14
CA LEU A 22 -1.01 -7.72 2.79
C LEU A 22 -1.95 -7.04 1.77
N GLY A 23 -1.76 -7.29 0.48
CA GLY A 23 -2.55 -6.72 -0.61
C GLY A 23 -2.17 -5.29 -0.97
N TYR A 24 -0.92 -4.90 -0.73
CA TYR A 24 -0.36 -3.66 -1.28
C TYR A 24 0.32 -3.95 -2.62
N GLU A 25 0.31 -2.97 -3.52
CA GLU A 25 0.95 -3.03 -4.83
C GLU A 25 2.02 -1.94 -4.94
N LEU A 26 3.09 -2.19 -5.70
CA LEU A 26 4.11 -1.17 -5.93
C LEU A 26 3.62 -0.14 -6.95
N GLU A 27 3.41 1.11 -6.52
CA GLU A 27 3.09 2.25 -7.38
C GLU A 27 4.20 3.31 -7.24
N GLY A 28 5.11 3.36 -8.23
CA GLY A 28 6.30 4.20 -8.17
C GLY A 28 7.28 3.72 -7.08
N GLU A 29 7.52 4.55 -6.08
CA GLU A 29 8.42 4.25 -4.95
C GLU A 29 7.68 3.73 -3.70
N TYR A 30 6.34 3.66 -3.76
CA TYR A 30 5.48 3.38 -2.62
C TYR A 30 4.76 2.04 -2.76
N MET A 31 4.57 1.36 -1.63
CA MET A 31 3.62 0.26 -1.52
C MET A 31 2.24 0.86 -1.22
N VAL A 32 1.27 0.61 -2.11
CA VAL A 32 -0.05 1.22 -2.09
C VAL A 32 -1.12 0.20 -1.82
N LYS A 33 -2.02 0.50 -0.88
CA LYS A 33 -3.27 -0.23 -0.70
C LYS A 33 -4.44 0.73 -0.94
N LYS A 34 -5.28 0.37 -1.91
CA LYS A 34 -6.57 1.01 -2.13
C LYS A 34 -7.54 0.41 -1.12
N ASP A 35 -8.40 1.24 -0.55
CA ASP A 35 -9.40 0.72 0.39
C ASP A 35 -10.32 -0.25 -0.37
N PHE A 36 -10.44 -1.49 0.13
CA PHE A 36 -11.20 -2.56 -0.53
C PHE A 36 -12.67 -2.57 -0.09
N TRP A 37 -13.03 -1.72 0.87
CA TRP A 37 -14.35 -1.71 1.49
C TRP A 37 -15.41 -0.93 0.67
N PHE A 38 -15.08 -0.44 -0.52
CA PHE A 38 -16.04 0.09 -1.53
C PHE A 38 -15.58 -0.22 -2.96
#